data_AF-A0AB33K0D9-F1
#
_entry.id   AF-A0AB33K0D9-F1
#
_cell.length_a   1.000
_cell.length_b   1.000
_cell.length_c   1.000
_cell.angle_alpha   90.00
_cell.angle_beta   90.00
_cell.angle_gamma   90.00
#
_symmetry.space_group_name_H-M   'P 1'
#
loop_
_entity.id
_entity.type
_entity.pdbx_description
1 polymer ?
#
loop_
_entity_poly.entity_id
_entity_poly.type
_entity_poly.pdbx_seq_one_letter_code
_entity_poly.pdbx_strand_id
1 'polypeptide(L)'
;MPWTRPRLNRSKAPRRNSPSPRSLGLRWPGSRRRVRAALLTAAGTAAGYGWPVLPGAYAVPGVLGPCSCGDPDCPAPGAHPDEPPLPAATTDARMVAWWWAERAPDASVLVATGRTVSAVSLPAEAGARALEYFELLDVPVGPVLLAQDRYVLLVAPYTLDELGELLAEQPWVPGVMRYHGPDGYLLLPPSRTAEGGVRWVRPPVGGRPWLPEVGGLLGALIAASTAATGGSRLAG
;
A
#
# COMPACT_ATOMS: atom_id res chain seq x y z
N MET A 1 79.05 -21.93 9.73
CA MET A 1 78.23 -22.68 10.72
C MET A 1 78.27 -21.85 12.00
N PRO A 2 77.14 -21.33 12.52
CA PRO A 2 76.07 -22.17 13.08
C PRO A 2 74.65 -21.72 12.73
N TRP A 3 73.78 -22.71 12.66
CA TRP A 3 72.33 -22.60 12.54
C TRP A 3 71.73 -22.01 13.81
N THR A 4 71.00 -20.89 13.68
CA THR A 4 70.15 -20.33 14.74
C THR A 4 68.71 -20.79 14.51
N ARG A 5 68.12 -21.41 15.53
CA ARG A 5 66.73 -21.91 15.53
C ARG A 5 65.73 -20.76 15.33
N PRO A 6 64.70 -20.89 14.46
CA PRO A 6 63.63 -19.90 14.39
C PRO A 6 62.69 -20.03 15.58
N ARG A 7 62.32 -18.89 16.17
CA ARG A 7 61.24 -18.79 17.17
C ARG A 7 59.91 -19.15 16.50
N LEU A 8 59.26 -20.20 16.97
CA LEU A 8 57.89 -20.56 16.62
C LEU A 8 56.95 -19.43 17.08
N ASN A 9 56.45 -18.68 16.11
CA ASN A 9 55.40 -17.69 16.30
C ASN A 9 54.10 -18.46 16.60
N ARG A 10 53.50 -18.26 17.79
CA ARG A 10 52.21 -18.86 18.13
C ARG A 10 51.13 -18.25 17.26
N SER A 11 50.72 -19.00 16.25
CA SER A 11 49.58 -18.74 15.39
C SER A 11 48.33 -18.46 16.22
N LYS A 12 47.80 -17.23 16.12
CA LYS A 12 46.54 -16.80 16.69
C LYS A 12 45.43 -17.55 15.96
N ALA A 13 44.77 -18.50 16.64
CA ALA A 13 43.68 -19.29 16.08
C ALA A 13 42.54 -18.37 15.57
N PRO A 14 41.91 -18.68 14.43
CA PRO A 14 40.78 -17.91 13.92
C PRO A 14 39.59 -18.05 14.88
N ARG A 15 39.04 -16.91 15.31
CA ARG A 15 37.80 -16.84 16.08
C ARG A 15 36.69 -17.47 15.24
N ARG A 16 36.19 -18.63 15.65
CA ARG A 16 34.97 -19.21 15.12
C ARG A 16 33.81 -18.31 15.56
N ASN A 17 33.19 -17.62 14.62
CA ASN A 17 31.91 -16.93 14.85
C ASN A 17 30.83 -18.00 15.06
N SER A 18 30.47 -18.23 16.32
CA SER A 18 29.27 -18.97 16.68
C SER A 18 28.05 -18.06 16.47
N PRO A 19 27.01 -18.49 15.73
CA PRO A 19 25.80 -17.68 15.56
C PRO A 19 25.08 -17.53 16.91
N SER A 20 24.67 -16.30 17.22
CA SER A 20 23.97 -15.97 18.46
C SER A 20 22.67 -16.78 18.58
N PRO A 21 22.31 -17.26 19.78
CA PRO A 21 21.07 -17.99 19.98
C PRO A 21 19.87 -17.10 19.65
N ARG A 22 18.99 -17.61 18.78
CA ARG A 22 17.67 -17.05 18.50
C ARG A 22 16.95 -16.81 19.84
N SER A 23 16.69 -15.56 20.16
CA SER A 23 15.82 -15.19 21.27
C SER A 23 14.38 -15.59 20.93
N LEU A 24 14.01 -16.81 21.32
CA LEU A 24 12.64 -17.18 21.66
C LEU A 24 12.29 -16.41 22.94
N GLY A 25 11.80 -15.18 22.79
CA GLY A 25 11.47 -14.28 23.90
C GLY A 25 10.11 -13.62 23.68
N LEU A 26 9.12 -14.08 24.45
CA LEU A 26 7.85 -13.45 24.81
C LEU A 26 7.20 -12.48 23.80
N ARG A 27 6.16 -12.95 23.08
CA ARG A 27 5.24 -12.04 22.38
C ARG A 27 4.41 -11.25 23.41
N TRP A 28 4.72 -9.96 23.52
CA TRP A 28 3.97 -8.99 24.32
C TRP A 28 2.54 -8.81 23.76
N PRO A 29 1.47 -8.98 24.57
CA PRO A 29 0.06 -8.75 24.16
C PRO A 29 -0.21 -7.35 23.57
N GLY A 30 0.66 -6.39 23.87
CA GLY A 30 0.55 -5.01 23.38
C GLY A 30 0.92 -4.79 21.90
N SER A 31 1.45 -5.77 21.15
CA SER A 31 1.65 -5.58 19.70
C SER A 31 0.31 -5.59 18.94
N ARG A 32 -0.53 -6.60 19.17
CA ARG A 32 -1.85 -6.71 18.52
C ARG A 32 -2.80 -5.61 18.97
N ARG A 33 -2.86 -5.31 20.28
CA ARG A 33 -3.68 -4.20 20.78
C ARG A 33 -3.29 -2.85 20.16
N ARG A 34 -1.98 -2.58 20.00
CA ARG A 34 -1.50 -1.36 19.33
C ARG A 34 -1.87 -1.33 17.85
N VAL A 35 -1.76 -2.45 17.15
CA VAL A 35 -2.17 -2.55 15.74
C VAL A 35 -3.67 -2.30 15.59
N ARG A 36 -4.51 -2.93 16.42
CA ARG A 36 -5.96 -2.70 16.42
C ARG A 36 -6.33 -1.24 16.70
N ALA A 37 -5.68 -0.62 17.68
CA ALA A 37 -5.85 0.80 17.97
C ALA A 37 -5.43 1.69 16.78
N ALA A 38 -4.35 1.33 16.08
CA ALA A 38 -3.89 2.03 14.89
C ALA A 38 -4.85 1.87 13.69
N LEU A 39 -5.42 0.67 13.49
CA LEU A 39 -6.46 0.43 12.48
C LEU A 39 -7.71 1.27 12.76
N LEU A 40 -8.21 1.24 14.00
CA LEU A 40 -9.35 2.07 14.41
C LEU A 40 -9.05 3.57 14.21
N THR A 41 -7.86 4.02 14.61
CA THR A 41 -7.45 5.43 14.44
C THR A 41 -7.40 5.80 12.96
N ALA A 42 -6.83 4.95 12.11
CA ALA A 42 -6.77 5.18 10.67
C ALA A 42 -8.16 5.23 10.03
N ALA A 43 -9.04 4.29 10.38
CA ALA A 43 -10.42 4.26 9.88
C ALA A 43 -11.21 5.52 10.31
N GLY A 44 -11.12 5.90 11.58
CA GLY A 44 -11.76 7.11 12.10
C GLY A 44 -11.20 8.39 11.47
N THR A 45 -9.89 8.43 11.20
CA THR A 45 -9.22 9.57 10.55
C THR A 45 -9.68 9.71 9.09
N ALA A 46 -9.72 8.60 8.35
CA ALA A 46 -10.23 8.59 6.97
C ALA A 46 -11.71 8.98 6.90
N ALA A 47 -12.55 8.48 7.81
CA ALA A 47 -13.94 8.94 7.94
C ALA A 47 -14.02 10.45 8.24
N GLY A 48 -13.13 10.97 9.09
CA GLY A 48 -13.00 12.40 9.39
C GLY A 48 -12.59 13.26 8.19
N TYR A 49 -11.85 12.70 7.23
CA TYR A 49 -11.58 13.32 5.93
C TYR A 49 -12.81 13.34 5.01
N GLY A 50 -13.88 12.66 5.39
CA GLY A 50 -15.08 12.47 4.57
C GLY A 50 -14.97 11.28 3.62
N TRP A 51 -13.97 10.40 3.77
CA TRP A 51 -13.83 9.20 2.94
C TRP A 51 -14.67 8.05 3.51
N PRO A 52 -15.61 7.46 2.74
CA PRO A 52 -16.40 6.33 3.19
C PRO A 52 -15.50 5.11 3.43
N VAL A 53 -15.47 4.62 4.67
CA VAL A 53 -14.65 3.48 5.08
C VAL A 53 -15.49 2.27 5.43
N LEU A 54 -14.86 1.10 5.39
CA LEU A 54 -15.43 -0.17 5.86
C LEU A 54 -14.32 -1.15 6.26
N PRO A 55 -14.57 -2.11 7.16
CA PRO A 55 -13.64 -3.17 7.43
C PRO A 55 -13.59 -4.14 6.25
N GLY A 56 -12.39 -4.49 5.80
CA GLY A 56 -12.15 -5.50 4.79
C GLY A 56 -11.64 -6.81 5.38
N ALA A 57 -11.49 -7.80 4.51
CA ALA A 57 -10.77 -9.02 4.85
C ALA A 57 -9.32 -8.67 5.26
N TYR A 58 -8.74 -9.49 6.14
CA TYR A 58 -7.37 -9.33 6.61
C TYR A 58 -6.59 -10.63 6.47
N ALA A 59 -5.28 -10.52 6.29
CA ALA A 59 -4.43 -11.68 6.17
C ALA A 59 -4.35 -12.43 7.51
N VAL A 60 -4.61 -13.73 7.51
CA VAL A 60 -4.50 -14.58 8.69
C VAL A 60 -3.27 -15.49 8.57
N PRO A 61 -2.41 -15.59 9.61
CA PRO A 61 -1.33 -16.57 9.59
C PRO A 61 -1.87 -17.98 9.86
N GLY A 62 -1.40 -18.98 9.10
CA GLY A 62 -1.55 -20.40 9.44
C GLY A 62 -2.42 -21.22 8.49
N VAL A 63 -2.93 -22.34 9.00
CA VAL A 63 -3.57 -23.44 8.22
C VAL A 63 -5.01 -23.13 7.78
N LEU A 64 -5.60 -22.02 8.24
CA LEU A 64 -6.98 -21.61 7.95
C LEU A 64 -7.14 -20.96 6.55
N GLY A 65 -6.09 -20.94 5.73
CA GLY A 65 -6.01 -20.17 4.48
C GLY A 65 -5.37 -18.80 4.70
N PRO A 66 -4.96 -18.10 3.64
CA PRO A 66 -4.23 -16.83 3.77
C PRO A 66 -5.12 -15.65 4.17
N CYS A 67 -6.45 -15.81 4.18
CA CYS A 67 -7.43 -14.74 4.30
C CYS A 67 -8.52 -14.99 5.37
N SER A 68 -9.01 -13.94 6.02
CA SER A 68 -10.10 -14.01 6.98
C SER A 68 -11.48 -14.33 6.39
N CYS A 69 -11.65 -14.24 5.06
CA CYS A 69 -12.93 -14.51 4.39
C CYS A 69 -13.30 -16.01 4.33
N GLY A 70 -12.38 -16.90 4.72
CA GLY A 70 -12.60 -18.34 4.74
C GLY A 70 -12.44 -19.03 3.38
N ASP A 71 -12.20 -18.30 2.30
CA ASP A 71 -11.87 -18.87 0.99
C ASP A 71 -10.40 -19.34 0.95
N PRO A 72 -10.13 -20.66 0.81
CA PRO A 72 -8.77 -21.18 0.75
C PRO A 72 -8.00 -20.72 -0.50
N ASP A 73 -8.70 -20.41 -1.59
CA ASP A 73 -8.12 -19.98 -2.87
C ASP A 73 -8.32 -18.47 -3.11
N CYS A 74 -8.51 -17.71 -2.02
CA CYS A 74 -8.72 -16.26 -2.06
C CYS A 74 -7.67 -15.56 -2.96
N PRO A 75 -8.08 -14.87 -4.04
CA PRO A 75 -7.15 -14.29 -5.00
C PRO A 75 -6.47 -13.01 -4.49
N ALA A 76 -6.98 -12.42 -3.40
CA ALA A 76 -6.46 -11.16 -2.85
C ALA A 76 -6.40 -11.18 -1.30
N PRO A 77 -5.65 -12.10 -0.67
CA PRO A 77 -5.77 -12.32 0.77
C PRO A 77 -5.49 -11.07 1.61
N GLY A 78 -6.50 -10.63 2.37
CA GLY A 78 -6.47 -9.44 3.19
C GLY A 78 -6.65 -8.11 2.46
N ALA A 79 -7.04 -8.14 1.19
CA ALA A 79 -7.06 -7.00 0.28
C ALA A 79 -8.39 -6.82 -0.46
N HIS A 80 -9.52 -7.25 0.13
CA HIS A 80 -10.84 -7.12 -0.49
C HIS A 80 -11.95 -6.85 0.55
N PRO A 81 -13.08 -6.24 0.13
CA PRO A 81 -14.31 -6.20 0.92
C PRO A 81 -14.80 -7.61 1.20
N ASP A 82 -15.38 -7.80 2.37
CA ASP A 82 -16.01 -9.05 2.78
C ASP A 82 -17.33 -8.70 3.45
N GLU A 83 -17.42 -8.83 4.78
CA GLU A 83 -18.60 -8.45 5.56
C GLU A 83 -18.28 -7.29 6.52
N PRO A 84 -18.82 -6.07 6.29
CA PRO A 84 -19.95 -5.74 5.42
C PRO A 84 -19.54 -5.49 3.95
N PRO A 85 -20.50 -5.56 3.00
CA PRO A 85 -20.23 -5.34 1.60
C PRO A 85 -19.89 -3.88 1.29
N LEU A 86 -19.22 -3.63 0.16
CA LEU A 86 -18.72 -2.31 -0.24
C LEU A 86 -19.74 -1.16 -0.14
N PRO A 87 -21.02 -1.31 -0.55
CA PRO A 87 -22.01 -0.24 -0.42
C PRO A 87 -22.31 0.20 1.02
N ALA A 88 -21.94 -0.59 2.02
CA ALA A 88 -22.07 -0.23 3.42
C ALA A 88 -21.00 0.76 3.91
N ALA A 89 -20.03 1.12 3.06
CA ALA A 89 -19.00 2.10 3.40
C ALA A 89 -19.59 3.41 3.92
N THR A 90 -19.05 3.91 5.02
CA THR A 90 -19.66 5.02 5.77
C THR A 90 -18.62 6.01 6.27
N THR A 91 -19.07 7.24 6.51
CA THR A 91 -18.31 8.27 7.24
C THR A 91 -18.84 8.46 8.67
N ASP A 92 -19.85 7.70 9.10
CA ASP A 92 -20.37 7.76 10.47
C ASP A 92 -19.35 7.23 11.48
N ALA A 93 -18.78 8.14 12.26
CA ALA A 93 -17.77 7.83 13.27
C ALA A 93 -18.23 6.77 14.30
N ARG A 94 -19.53 6.70 14.62
CA ARG A 94 -20.06 5.71 15.57
C ARG A 94 -20.03 4.31 14.96
N MET A 95 -20.43 4.19 13.70
CA MET A 95 -20.41 2.92 12.98
C MET A 95 -18.98 2.43 12.77
N VAL A 96 -18.08 3.33 12.37
CA VAL A 96 -16.65 3.04 12.22
C VAL A 96 -16.03 2.59 13.54
N ALA A 97 -16.29 3.30 14.64
CA ALA A 97 -15.78 2.91 15.95
C ALA A 97 -16.29 1.52 16.37
N TRP A 98 -17.58 1.26 16.20
CA TRP A 98 -18.18 -0.03 16.53
C TRP A 98 -17.58 -1.20 15.73
N TRP A 99 -17.35 -1.02 14.42
CA TRP A 99 -16.76 -2.07 13.59
C TRP A 99 -15.41 -2.56 14.10
N TRP A 100 -14.48 -1.66 14.40
CA TRP A 100 -13.14 -2.05 14.88
C TRP A 100 -13.06 -2.31 16.39
N ALA A 101 -13.99 -1.79 17.19
CA ALA A 101 -14.04 -2.10 18.62
C ALA A 101 -14.63 -3.50 18.88
N GLU A 102 -15.75 -3.81 18.24
CA GLU A 102 -16.62 -4.92 18.64
C GLU A 102 -16.73 -6.04 17.59
N ARG A 103 -16.72 -5.71 16.29
CA ARG A 103 -17.01 -6.69 15.22
C ARG A 103 -15.75 -7.32 14.63
N ALA A 104 -14.85 -6.52 14.10
CA ALA A 104 -13.73 -6.94 13.27
C ALA A 104 -12.46 -6.15 13.60
N PRO A 105 -11.89 -6.32 14.81
CA PRO A 105 -10.80 -5.47 15.30
C PRO A 105 -9.50 -5.60 14.51
N ASP A 106 -9.28 -6.73 13.84
CA ASP A 106 -8.09 -6.96 13.01
C ASP A 106 -8.33 -6.66 11.52
N ALA A 107 -9.52 -6.20 11.13
CA ALA A 107 -9.86 -5.93 9.74
C ALA A 107 -8.99 -4.86 9.11
N SER A 108 -8.63 -5.08 7.85
CA SER A 108 -8.04 -4.06 7.00
C SER A 108 -8.97 -2.85 6.89
N VAL A 109 -8.42 -1.65 6.81
CA VAL A 109 -9.16 -0.42 6.54
C VAL A 109 -9.28 -0.25 5.03
N LEU A 110 -10.51 -0.36 4.54
CA LEU A 110 -10.84 -0.05 3.15
C LEU A 110 -11.53 1.31 3.06
N VAL A 111 -11.33 1.99 1.94
CA VAL A 111 -12.05 3.20 1.53
C VAL A 111 -12.77 2.90 0.22
N ALA A 112 -14.07 3.17 0.14
CA ALA A 112 -14.81 3.08 -1.11
C ALA A 112 -14.49 4.30 -2.01
N THR A 113 -14.19 4.04 -3.28
CA THR A 113 -13.82 5.08 -4.25
C THR A 113 -15.00 5.61 -5.05
N GLY A 114 -14.80 6.75 -5.72
CA GLY A 114 -15.74 7.32 -6.69
C GLY A 114 -16.71 8.37 -6.16
N ARG A 115 -16.91 8.49 -4.84
CA ARG A 115 -17.81 9.53 -4.26
C ARG A 115 -17.08 10.76 -3.75
N THR A 116 -16.02 10.55 -2.97
CA THR A 116 -15.28 11.62 -2.27
C THR A 116 -13.79 11.54 -2.51
N VAL A 117 -13.32 10.39 -2.96
CA VAL A 117 -11.92 10.11 -3.30
C VAL A 117 -11.92 9.06 -4.40
N SER A 118 -11.05 9.24 -5.37
CA SER A 118 -10.72 8.23 -6.37
C SER A 118 -9.21 8.06 -6.37
N ALA A 119 -8.70 7.15 -7.19
CA ALA A 119 -7.27 7.03 -7.39
C ALA A 119 -6.91 6.60 -8.81
N VAL A 120 -5.66 6.86 -9.14
CA VAL A 120 -4.96 6.27 -10.26
C VAL A 120 -3.73 5.56 -9.73
N SER A 121 -3.38 4.40 -10.27
CA SER A 121 -2.20 3.67 -9.80
C SER A 121 -1.30 3.19 -10.91
N LEU A 122 0.00 3.15 -10.59
CA LEU A 122 1.08 2.69 -11.46
C LEU A 122 1.86 1.56 -10.76
N PRO A 123 2.49 0.64 -11.50
CA PRO A 123 3.50 -0.26 -10.95
C PRO A 123 4.60 0.51 -10.22
N ALA A 124 5.26 -0.10 -9.24
CA ALA A 124 6.17 0.58 -8.32
C ALA A 124 7.25 1.42 -9.01
N GLU A 125 7.89 0.88 -10.05
CA GLU A 125 8.93 1.58 -10.81
C GLU A 125 8.39 2.82 -11.54
N ALA A 126 7.27 2.69 -12.25
CA ALA A 126 6.63 3.80 -12.93
C ALA A 126 6.08 4.84 -11.94
N GLY A 127 5.54 4.38 -10.80
CA GLY A 127 5.07 5.24 -9.72
C GLY A 127 6.16 6.09 -9.11
N ALA A 128 7.33 5.49 -8.81
CA ALA A 128 8.48 6.20 -8.28
C ALA A 128 8.95 7.30 -9.25
N ARG A 129 9.08 6.97 -10.54
CA ARG A 129 9.45 7.96 -11.57
C ARG A 129 8.40 9.04 -11.78
N ALA A 130 7.11 8.73 -11.65
CA ALA A 130 6.06 9.74 -11.70
C ALA A 130 6.24 10.78 -10.57
N LEU A 131 6.58 10.34 -9.35
CA LEU A 131 6.85 11.25 -8.25
C LEU A 131 8.06 12.17 -8.52
N GLU A 132 9.13 11.64 -9.10
CA GLU A 132 10.29 12.45 -9.53
C GLU A 132 9.87 13.50 -10.59
N TYR A 133 9.03 13.12 -11.55
CA TYR A 133 8.54 14.07 -12.56
C TYR A 133 7.63 15.14 -11.97
N PHE A 134 6.76 14.80 -11.02
CA PHE A 134 5.95 15.81 -10.35
C PHE A 134 6.81 16.82 -9.58
N GLU A 135 7.87 16.37 -8.91
CA GLU A 135 8.82 17.25 -8.24
C GLU A 135 9.56 18.16 -9.23
N LEU A 136 10.09 17.60 -10.32
CA LEU A 136 10.83 18.36 -11.33
C LEU A 136 9.97 19.39 -12.07
N LEU A 137 8.68 19.10 -12.23
CA LEU A 137 7.73 19.96 -12.95
C LEU A 137 6.92 20.88 -12.01
N ASP A 138 7.22 20.87 -10.71
CA ASP A 138 6.48 21.61 -9.67
C ASP A 138 4.96 21.36 -9.71
N VAL A 139 4.57 20.12 -10.01
CA VAL A 139 3.16 19.71 -10.07
C VAL A 139 2.73 19.28 -8.67
N PRO A 140 1.74 19.95 -8.06
CA PRO A 140 1.27 19.59 -6.74
C PRO A 140 0.55 18.23 -6.77
N VAL A 141 1.03 17.30 -5.96
CA VAL A 141 0.48 15.94 -5.87
C VAL A 141 -0.40 15.83 -4.62
N GLY A 142 -1.42 14.96 -4.64
CA GLY A 142 -2.26 14.55 -3.49
C GLY A 142 -1.74 13.29 -2.79
N PRO A 143 -2.32 12.83 -1.67
CA PRO A 143 -1.77 11.73 -0.88
C PRO A 143 -1.43 10.49 -1.74
N VAL A 144 -0.35 9.80 -1.39
CA VAL A 144 0.16 8.66 -2.17
C VAL A 144 0.39 7.46 -1.28
N LEU A 145 -0.15 6.31 -1.68
CA LEU A 145 0.05 5.02 -1.04
C LEU A 145 1.03 4.18 -1.83
N LEU A 146 1.68 3.25 -1.13
CA LEU A 146 2.29 2.08 -1.74
C LEU A 146 1.61 0.83 -1.17
N ALA A 147 0.98 0.07 -2.06
CA ALA A 147 0.24 -1.15 -1.77
C ALA A 147 0.42 -2.14 -2.92
N GLN A 148 0.70 -3.41 -2.63
CA GLN A 148 0.76 -4.48 -3.65
C GLN A 148 1.66 -4.14 -4.85
N ASP A 149 2.86 -3.63 -4.58
CA ASP A 149 3.82 -3.16 -5.59
C ASP A 149 3.30 -2.07 -6.55
N ARG A 150 2.35 -1.25 -6.07
CA ARG A 150 1.79 -0.14 -6.83
C ARG A 150 1.78 1.14 -6.01
N TYR A 151 2.15 2.23 -6.69
CA TYR A 151 1.89 3.58 -6.17
C TYR A 151 0.47 3.93 -6.53
N VAL A 152 -0.32 4.30 -5.53
CA VAL A 152 -1.71 4.70 -5.68
C VAL A 152 -1.82 6.17 -5.29
N LEU A 153 -2.08 7.01 -6.28
CA LEU A 153 -2.22 8.45 -6.11
C LEU A 153 -3.69 8.76 -5.88
N LEU A 154 -4.01 9.31 -4.71
CA LEU A 154 -5.37 9.72 -4.38
C LEU A 154 -5.67 11.05 -5.08
N VAL A 155 -6.79 11.08 -5.79
CA VAL A 155 -7.25 12.19 -6.62
C VAL A 155 -8.72 12.49 -6.34
N ALA A 156 -9.19 13.64 -6.81
CA ALA A 156 -10.60 13.99 -6.79
C ALA A 156 -11.42 12.93 -7.56
N PRO A 157 -12.69 12.69 -7.20
CA PRO A 157 -13.55 11.79 -7.95
C PRO A 157 -13.58 12.11 -9.45
N TYR A 158 -13.50 11.08 -10.27
CA TYR A 158 -13.57 11.14 -11.72
C TYR A 158 -14.13 9.82 -12.25
N THR A 159 -14.64 9.83 -13.47
CA THR A 159 -15.24 8.67 -14.14
C THR A 159 -14.26 7.99 -15.10
N LEU A 160 -14.60 6.76 -15.52
CA LEU A 160 -13.82 6.05 -16.53
C LEU A 160 -13.95 6.72 -17.90
N ASP A 161 -15.10 7.31 -18.20
CA ASP A 161 -15.36 8.03 -19.45
C ASP A 161 -14.51 9.30 -19.53
N GLU A 162 -14.49 10.10 -18.45
CA GLU A 162 -13.60 11.27 -18.34
C GLU A 162 -12.12 10.88 -18.51
N LEU A 163 -11.69 9.76 -17.91
CA LEU A 163 -10.34 9.24 -18.13
C LEU A 163 -10.10 8.85 -19.59
N GLY A 164 -11.08 8.21 -20.22
CA GLY A 164 -11.03 7.81 -21.62
C GLY A 164 -10.87 9.01 -22.55
N GLU A 165 -11.64 10.08 -22.33
CA GLU A 165 -11.54 11.33 -23.07
C GLU A 165 -10.15 11.96 -22.90
N LEU A 166 -9.68 12.11 -21.67
CA LEU A 166 -8.37 12.69 -21.40
C LEU A 166 -7.23 11.87 -22.00
N LEU A 167 -7.36 10.55 -22.06
CA LEU A 167 -6.37 9.64 -22.66
C LEU A 167 -6.45 9.62 -24.19
N ALA A 168 -7.61 9.86 -24.78
CA ALA A 168 -7.78 9.94 -26.24
C ALA A 168 -7.02 11.14 -26.85
N GLU A 169 -6.81 12.19 -26.07
CA GLU A 169 -6.00 13.36 -26.45
C GLU A 169 -4.49 13.10 -26.40
N GLN A 170 -4.07 11.92 -25.92
CA GLN A 170 -2.67 11.62 -25.67
C GLN A 170 -2.07 10.79 -26.81
N PRO A 171 -0.81 11.06 -27.21
CA PRO A 171 -0.16 10.30 -28.28
C PRO A 171 0.12 8.84 -27.88
N TRP A 172 0.08 8.52 -26.58
CA TRP A 172 0.28 7.17 -26.06
C TRP A 172 -0.50 6.96 -24.77
N VAL A 173 -1.14 5.80 -24.63
CA VAL A 173 -1.88 5.39 -23.43
C VAL A 173 -1.15 4.27 -22.71
N PRO A 174 -0.80 4.43 -21.42
CA PRO A 174 -0.11 3.39 -20.68
C PRO A 174 -1.05 2.28 -20.20
N GLY A 175 -0.94 1.09 -20.81
CA GLY A 175 -1.71 -0.11 -20.42
C GLY A 175 -1.42 -0.64 -19.01
N VAL A 176 -0.40 -0.12 -18.33
CA VAL A 176 -0.06 -0.49 -16.94
C VAL A 176 -0.76 0.37 -15.89
N MET A 177 -1.38 1.48 -16.29
CA MET A 177 -2.12 2.37 -15.39
C MET A 177 -3.47 1.76 -15.03
N ARG A 178 -3.86 1.85 -13.75
CA ARG A 178 -5.17 1.37 -13.29
C ARG A 178 -5.99 2.51 -12.72
N TYR A 179 -7.24 2.56 -13.18
CA TYR A 179 -8.31 3.40 -12.69
C TYR A 179 -8.89 2.85 -11.39
N HIS A 180 -9.21 3.72 -10.43
CA HIS A 180 -9.94 3.41 -9.21
C HIS A 180 -11.03 4.47 -8.99
N GLY A 181 -12.24 4.22 -9.48
CA GLY A 181 -13.38 5.13 -9.34
C GLY A 181 -14.60 4.48 -8.69
N PRO A 182 -15.84 4.79 -9.11
CA PRO A 182 -17.04 4.23 -8.51
C PRO A 182 -17.01 2.70 -8.42
N ASP A 183 -17.62 2.18 -7.36
CA ASP A 183 -17.70 0.74 -7.04
C ASP A 183 -16.35 0.05 -6.80
N GLY A 184 -15.26 0.82 -6.74
CA GLY A 184 -13.94 0.37 -6.33
C GLY A 184 -13.63 0.62 -4.86
N TYR A 185 -12.44 0.21 -4.44
CA TYR A 185 -11.94 0.45 -3.09
C TYR A 185 -10.42 0.55 -3.06
N LEU A 186 -9.90 1.19 -2.00
CA LEU A 186 -8.48 1.28 -1.69
C LEU A 186 -8.21 0.76 -0.29
N LEU A 187 -7.07 0.10 -0.11
CA LEU A 187 -6.53 -0.20 1.22
C LEU A 187 -5.86 1.03 1.81
N LEU A 188 -6.08 1.27 3.10
CA LEU A 188 -5.35 2.29 3.86
C LEU A 188 -4.34 1.68 4.84
N PRO A 189 -3.20 2.37 5.11
CA PRO A 189 -2.30 2.01 6.21
C PRO A 189 -3.04 2.10 7.55
N PRO A 190 -2.71 1.25 8.54
CA PRO A 190 -1.61 0.28 8.56
C PRO A 190 -2.03 -1.15 8.12
N SER A 191 -3.03 -1.29 7.24
CA SER A 191 -3.52 -2.59 6.79
C SER A 191 -2.42 -3.49 6.21
N ARG A 192 -2.62 -4.81 6.32
CA ARG A 192 -1.67 -5.81 5.81
C ARG A 192 -2.41 -6.87 5.01
N THR A 193 -1.80 -7.25 3.91
CA THR A 193 -2.25 -8.30 2.99
C THR A 193 -1.22 -9.43 2.99
N ALA A 194 -1.51 -10.54 2.30
CA ALA A 194 -0.50 -11.58 2.07
C ALA A 194 0.70 -11.06 1.27
N GLU A 195 0.50 -10.05 0.43
CA GLU A 195 1.55 -9.44 -0.41
C GLU A 195 2.37 -8.36 0.32
N GLY A 196 1.98 -7.96 1.54
CA GLY A 196 2.76 -7.05 2.36
C GLY A 196 1.93 -5.99 3.10
N GLY A 197 2.64 -4.99 3.63
CA GLY A 197 2.03 -3.87 4.34
C GLY A 197 1.68 -2.72 3.40
N VAL A 198 0.59 -2.02 3.70
CA VAL A 198 0.18 -0.80 3.03
C VAL A 198 0.79 0.39 3.78
N ARG A 199 1.43 1.31 3.06
CA ARG A 199 2.06 2.50 3.67
C ARG A 199 1.80 3.78 2.89
N TRP A 200 1.80 4.90 3.60
CA TRP A 200 1.87 6.21 2.97
C TRP A 200 3.28 6.42 2.42
N VAL A 201 3.38 6.73 1.12
CA VAL A 201 4.56 7.37 0.53
C VAL A 201 4.49 8.88 0.80
N ARG A 202 3.31 9.46 0.57
CA ARG A 202 3.01 10.83 0.98
C ARG A 202 1.69 10.86 1.78
N PRO A 203 1.74 11.10 3.10
CA PRO A 203 0.54 11.05 3.92
C PRO A 203 -0.39 12.26 3.65
N PRO A 204 -1.70 12.12 3.95
CA PRO A 204 -2.62 13.24 4.03
C PRO A 204 -2.11 14.32 5.00
N VAL A 205 -2.32 15.59 4.66
CA VAL A 205 -1.98 16.74 5.51
C VAL A 205 -3.26 17.50 5.84
N GLY A 206 -3.43 17.85 7.12
CA GLY A 206 -4.62 18.58 7.60
C GLY A 206 -5.86 17.71 7.79
N GLY A 207 -6.96 18.33 8.26
CA GLY A 207 -8.23 17.63 8.56
C GLY A 207 -9.12 17.35 7.35
N ARG A 208 -8.81 17.94 6.18
CA ARG A 208 -9.44 17.65 4.88
C ARG A 208 -8.36 17.67 3.82
N PRO A 209 -7.78 16.51 3.47
CA PRO A 209 -6.70 16.47 2.51
C PRO A 209 -7.17 16.97 1.15
N TRP A 210 -6.39 17.87 0.55
CA TRP A 210 -6.59 18.27 -0.83
C TRP A 210 -6.30 17.09 -1.77
N LEU A 211 -7.17 16.91 -2.76
CA LEU A 211 -7.08 15.89 -3.78
C LEU A 211 -7.01 16.57 -5.15
N PRO A 212 -5.93 16.41 -5.93
CA PRO A 212 -5.82 16.98 -7.26
C PRO A 212 -6.79 16.29 -8.23
N GLU A 213 -7.17 16.99 -9.30
CA GLU A 213 -7.86 16.38 -10.43
C GLU A 213 -6.90 15.46 -11.21
N VAL A 214 -7.40 14.35 -11.75
CA VAL A 214 -6.56 13.39 -12.47
C VAL A 214 -5.90 14.03 -13.70
N GLY A 215 -6.61 14.92 -14.41
CA GLY A 215 -6.13 15.59 -15.62
C GLY A 215 -4.83 16.36 -15.40
N GLY A 216 -4.71 17.04 -14.26
CA GLY A 216 -3.48 17.76 -13.88
C GLY A 216 -2.28 16.85 -13.62
N LEU A 217 -2.49 15.55 -13.43
CA LEU A 217 -1.43 14.57 -13.21
C LEU A 217 -1.08 13.75 -14.46
N LEU A 218 -1.96 13.69 -15.46
CA LEU A 218 -1.88 12.72 -16.55
C LEU A 218 -0.58 12.81 -17.36
N GLY A 219 -0.11 14.01 -17.69
CA GLY A 219 1.12 14.18 -18.48
C GLY A 219 2.32 13.47 -17.85
N ALA A 220 2.55 13.66 -16.55
CA ALA A 220 3.64 13.00 -15.83
C ALA A 220 3.39 11.50 -15.62
N LEU A 221 2.14 11.08 -15.37
CA LEU A 221 1.78 9.66 -15.25
C LEU A 221 2.05 8.90 -16.55
N ILE A 222 1.74 9.51 -17.70
CA ILE A 222 1.97 8.93 -19.03
C ILE A 222 3.47 8.85 -19.31
N ALA A 223 4.20 9.95 -19.12
CA ALA A 223 5.65 9.99 -19.28
C ALA A 223 6.37 8.96 -18.41
N ALA A 224 5.90 8.77 -17.17
CA ALA A 224 6.46 7.77 -16.27
C ALA A 224 6.10 6.33 -16.69
N SER A 225 4.99 6.13 -17.36
CA SER A 225 4.56 4.79 -17.77
C SER A 225 5.24 4.32 -19.06
N THR A 226 5.53 5.21 -20.00
CA THR A 226 6.22 4.88 -21.28
C THR A 226 7.64 4.36 -21.03
N ALA A 227 8.37 4.96 -20.09
CA ALA A 227 9.74 4.54 -19.81
C ALA A 227 9.83 3.16 -19.12
N ALA A 228 8.75 2.66 -18.50
CA ALA A 228 8.71 1.30 -17.93
C ALA A 228 8.63 0.22 -19.02
N THR A 229 7.89 0.49 -20.10
CA THR A 229 7.69 -0.47 -21.20
C THR A 229 8.96 -0.69 -22.03
N GLY A 230 9.94 0.24 -21.96
CA GLY A 230 11.26 0.08 -22.57
C GLY A 230 12.14 -1.02 -21.96
N GLY A 231 11.67 -1.70 -20.90
CA GLY A 231 12.37 -2.78 -20.21
C GLY A 231 12.07 -4.20 -20.70
N SER A 232 11.13 -4.43 -21.62
CA SER A 232 10.99 -5.77 -22.22
C SER A 232 12.04 -5.96 -23.32
N ARG A 233 13.19 -6.52 -22.97
CA ARG A 233 14.03 -7.23 -23.95
C ARG A 233 13.13 -8.29 -24.60
N LEU A 234 12.83 -8.12 -25.88
CA LEU A 234 12.52 -9.25 -26.75
C LEU A 234 13.80 -10.10 -26.77
N ALA A 235 13.79 -11.17 -25.99
CA ALA A 235 14.82 -12.20 -26.02
C ALA A 235 14.35 -13.32 -26.96
N GLY A 236 15.17 -13.59 -27.97
CA GLY A 236 15.25 -14.88 -28.67
C GLY A 236 14.30 -15.05 -29.84
#